data_AF-A0A957HDU4-F1
#
_entry.id   AF-A0A957HDU4-F1
#
_cell.length_a   1.000
_cell.length_b   1.000
_cell.length_c   1.000
_cell.angle_alpha   90.00
_cell.angle_beta   90.00
_cell.angle_gamma   90.00
#
_symmetry.space_group_name_H-M   'P 1'
#
loop_
_entity.id
_entity.type
_entity.pdbx_description
1 polymer ?
#
loop_
_entity_poly.entity_id
_entity_poly.type
_entity_poly.pdbx_seq_one_letter_code
_entity_poly.pdbx_strand_id
1 'polypeptide(L)'
;MSPGNSIYFLMMMLLILGSFWFALELPVPENGAHYRRYRIALAGVVVAWLVLLGGVVFVQVTDQQSAAILPPLERAVMAISVLLLGWALLTADHGRFRLISNLIALLFMALIVIGYMYIGVLWTSGATTDFNIHPFGYTATISLLGLSFIGILLSLFLVRVVLDAPLKMVYFAVLAGAAGLMIYQTSNYRILGNEPGLLRLGFILS
;
A
#
# COMPACT_ATOMS: atom_id res chain seq x y z
N MET A 1 9.04 11.40 -17.46
CA MET A 1 7.82 10.93 -16.75
C MET A 1 6.63 11.14 -17.67
N SER A 2 5.79 10.11 -17.87
CA SER A 2 4.53 10.30 -18.60
C SER A 2 3.60 11.23 -17.81
N PRO A 3 2.86 12.16 -18.44
CA PRO A 3 1.92 13.06 -17.76
C PRO A 3 0.92 12.35 -16.82
N GLY A 4 0.54 11.11 -17.14
CA GLY A 4 -0.37 10.30 -16.32
C GLY A 4 0.18 9.93 -14.95
N ASN A 5 1.51 9.80 -14.79
CA ASN A 5 2.12 9.48 -13.50
C ASN A 5 1.98 10.64 -12.52
N SER A 6 2.26 11.85 -12.97
CA SER A 6 2.25 13.04 -12.11
C SER A 6 0.84 13.34 -11.58
N ILE A 7 -0.18 13.14 -12.42
CA ILE A 7 -1.58 13.32 -12.03
C ILE A 7 -1.98 12.30 -10.95
N TYR A 8 -1.62 11.03 -11.13
CA TYR A 8 -1.87 10.00 -10.13
C TYR A 8 -1.23 10.37 -8.77
N PHE A 9 0.05 10.72 -8.78
CA PHE A 9 0.78 11.07 -7.56
C PHE A 9 0.15 12.26 -6.83
N LEU A 10 -0.21 13.32 -7.57
CA LEU A 10 -0.86 14.48 -7.00
C LEU A 10 -2.23 14.13 -6.43
N MET A 11 -3.04 13.36 -7.15
CA MET A 11 -4.37 12.98 -6.69
C MET A 11 -4.29 12.11 -5.44
N MET A 12 -3.40 11.11 -5.43
CA MET A 12 -3.19 10.24 -4.27
C MET A 12 -2.70 11.04 -3.06
N MET A 13 -1.75 11.96 -3.26
CA MET A 13 -1.25 12.84 -2.20
C MET A 13 -2.35 13.73 -1.63
N LEU A 14 -3.16 14.34 -2.49
CA LEU A 14 -4.29 15.18 -2.07
C LEU A 14 -5.35 14.38 -1.29
N LEU A 15 -5.67 13.18 -1.77
CA LEU A 15 -6.62 12.29 -1.09
C LEU A 15 -6.09 11.91 0.30
N ILE A 16 -4.84 11.46 0.39
CA ILE A 16 -4.24 11.04 1.66
C ILE A 16 -4.11 12.24 2.63
N LEU A 17 -3.70 13.41 2.15
CA LEU A 17 -3.62 14.63 2.98
C LEU A 17 -4.99 15.08 3.45
N GLY A 18 -5.99 15.05 2.56
CA GLY A 18 -7.38 15.36 2.91
C GLY A 18 -7.91 14.39 3.97
N SER A 19 -7.76 13.08 3.77
CA SER A 19 -8.13 12.05 4.74
C SER A 19 -7.41 12.22 6.09
N PHE A 20 -6.12 12.56 6.05
CA PHE A 20 -5.35 12.81 7.27
C PHE A 20 -5.85 14.06 8.01
N TRP A 21 -6.15 15.14 7.28
CA TRP A 21 -6.68 16.37 7.86
C TRP A 21 -8.03 16.13 8.53
N PHE A 22 -8.95 15.44 7.84
CA PHE A 22 -10.21 14.98 8.44
C PHE A 22 -9.97 14.14 9.71
N ALA A 23 -8.98 13.25 9.70
CA ALA A 23 -8.67 12.44 10.88
C ALA A 23 -8.13 13.24 12.07
N LEU A 24 -7.44 14.37 11.83
CA LEU A 24 -6.96 15.28 12.88
C LEU A 24 -8.10 16.06 13.54
N GLU A 25 -9.12 16.45 12.78
CA GLU A 25 -10.26 17.23 13.25
C GLU A 25 -11.26 16.41 14.08
N LEU A 26 -11.28 15.08 13.94
CA LEU A 26 -12.17 14.22 14.72
C LEU A 26 -11.86 14.35 16.22
N PRO A 27 -12.78 14.80 17.09
CA PRO A 27 -12.55 14.84 18.53
C PRO A 27 -12.14 13.45 19.01
N VAL A 28 -11.11 13.34 19.86
CA VAL A 28 -10.73 12.05 20.47
C VAL A 28 -11.37 12.03 21.86
N PRO A 29 -12.50 11.31 22.06
CA PRO A 29 -13.03 11.12 23.41
C PRO A 29 -12.01 10.34 24.25
N GLU A 30 -12.06 10.45 25.58
CA GLU A 30 -11.13 9.74 26.48
C GLU A 30 -11.11 8.20 26.28
N ASN A 31 -12.19 7.62 25.72
CA ASN A 31 -12.30 6.20 25.35
C ASN A 31 -12.07 5.91 23.84
N GLY A 32 -11.62 6.89 23.06
CA GLY A 32 -11.52 6.88 21.60
C GLY A 32 -10.31 6.16 21.00
N ALA A 33 -9.95 4.96 21.50
CA ALA A 33 -8.81 4.19 20.99
C ALA A 33 -8.90 3.89 19.48
N HIS A 34 -10.11 3.88 18.92
CA HIS A 34 -10.46 3.71 17.51
C HIS A 34 -9.87 4.84 16.65
N TYR A 35 -10.17 6.10 17.00
CA TYR A 35 -9.73 7.29 16.27
C TYR A 35 -8.21 7.43 16.22
N ARG A 36 -7.55 7.09 17.34
CA ARG A 36 -6.09 7.15 17.42
C ARG A 36 -5.42 6.18 16.44
N ARG A 37 -5.98 4.99 16.21
CA ARG A 37 -5.39 4.02 15.25
C ARG A 37 -5.53 4.49 13.81
N TYR A 38 -6.69 5.04 13.44
CA TYR A 38 -6.88 5.63 12.12
C TYR A 38 -5.90 6.79 11.87
N ARG A 39 -5.72 7.68 12.86
CA ARG A 39 -4.73 8.76 12.77
C ARG A 39 -3.31 8.23 12.57
N ILE A 40 -2.90 7.22 13.34
CA ILE A 40 -1.55 6.63 13.21
C ILE A 40 -1.38 5.97 11.84
N ALA A 41 -2.37 5.20 11.39
CA ALA A 41 -2.33 4.56 10.09
C ALA A 41 -2.27 5.59 8.96
N LEU A 42 -3.13 6.61 8.97
CA LEU A 42 -3.13 7.68 7.98
C LEU A 42 -1.83 8.49 8.01
N ALA A 43 -1.30 8.83 9.18
CA ALA A 43 0.01 9.47 9.30
C ALA A 43 1.11 8.60 8.69
N GLY A 44 1.10 7.29 8.96
CA GLY A 44 2.06 6.35 8.38
C GLY A 44 1.92 6.22 6.85
N VAL A 45 0.69 6.25 6.33
CA VAL A 45 0.42 6.30 4.88
C VAL A 45 0.98 7.60 4.30
N VAL A 46 0.65 8.77 4.87
CA VAL A 46 1.23 10.07 4.44
C VAL A 46 2.75 9.98 4.38
N VAL A 47 3.39 9.50 5.45
CA VAL A 47 4.86 9.37 5.50
C VAL A 47 5.37 8.43 4.41
N ALA A 48 4.75 7.26 4.20
CA ALA A 48 5.17 6.34 3.14
C ALA A 48 5.09 6.98 1.74
N TRP A 49 4.03 7.73 1.46
CA TRP A 49 3.88 8.45 0.19
C TRP A 49 4.84 9.64 0.07
N LEU A 50 5.17 10.33 1.16
CA LEU A 50 6.23 11.34 1.19
C LEU A 50 7.61 10.74 0.91
N VAL A 51 7.90 9.53 1.39
CA VAL A 51 9.15 8.81 1.04
C VAL A 51 9.20 8.52 -0.46
N LEU A 52 8.08 8.09 -1.06
CA LEU A 52 8.01 7.87 -2.52
C LEU A 52 8.27 9.17 -3.30
N LEU A 53 7.66 10.28 -2.87
CA LEU A 53 7.91 11.60 -3.44
C LEU A 53 9.37 12.03 -3.27
N GLY A 54 9.96 11.80 -2.10
CA GLY A 54 11.38 12.01 -1.85
C GLY A 54 12.26 11.19 -2.80
N GLY A 55 11.88 9.93 -3.07
CA GLY A 55 12.54 9.08 -4.06
C GLY A 55 12.47 9.65 -5.48
N VAL A 56 11.33 10.24 -5.88
CA VAL A 56 11.18 10.95 -7.17
C VAL A 56 12.13 12.14 -7.25
N VAL A 57 12.15 12.99 -6.21
CA VAL A 57 13.05 14.16 -6.17
C VAL A 57 14.51 13.72 -6.20
N PHE A 58 14.88 12.69 -5.44
CA PHE A 58 16.23 12.14 -5.42
C PHE A 58 16.69 11.67 -6.81
N VAL A 59 15.85 10.90 -7.51
CA VAL A 59 16.12 10.43 -8.88
C VAL A 59 16.33 11.60 -9.84
N GLN A 60 15.50 12.66 -9.74
CA GLN A 60 15.62 13.83 -10.60
C GLN A 60 16.87 14.66 -10.31
N VAL A 61 17.27 14.80 -9.05
CA VAL A 61 18.46 15.59 -8.66
C VAL A 61 19.77 14.86 -8.97
N THR A 62 19.76 13.52 -8.95
CA THR A 62 20.96 12.70 -9.14
C THR A 62 21.11 12.14 -10.56
N ASP A 63 20.19 12.48 -11.48
CA ASP A 63 20.10 11.94 -12.84
C ASP A 63 20.17 10.39 -12.90
N GLN A 64 19.75 9.74 -11.82
CA GLN A 64 19.66 8.28 -11.75
C GLN A 64 18.53 7.76 -12.65
N GLN A 65 18.67 6.53 -13.14
CA GLN A 65 17.60 5.92 -13.91
C GLN A 65 16.39 5.66 -13.01
N SER A 66 15.29 6.37 -13.28
CA SER A 66 14.03 6.24 -12.51
C SER A 66 13.51 4.80 -12.39
N ALA A 67 13.75 3.97 -13.40
CA ALA A 67 13.39 2.55 -13.44
C ALA A 67 14.12 1.71 -12.37
N ALA A 68 15.29 2.14 -11.91
CA ALA A 68 16.08 1.42 -10.91
C ALA A 68 15.59 1.63 -9.47
N ILE A 69 14.91 2.75 -9.18
CA ILE A 69 14.59 3.14 -7.80
C ILE A 69 13.08 3.14 -7.56
N LEU A 70 12.31 3.75 -8.47
CA LEU A 70 10.89 4.02 -8.24
C LEU A 70 10.01 2.76 -8.20
N PRO A 71 10.18 1.76 -9.10
CA PRO A 71 9.24 0.64 -9.15
C PRO A 71 9.22 -0.20 -7.86
N PRO A 72 10.37 -0.64 -7.30
CA PRO A 72 10.38 -1.34 -6.01
C PRO A 72 9.83 -0.48 -4.86
N LEU A 73 10.19 0.81 -4.83
CA LEU A 73 9.76 1.73 -3.77
C LEU A 73 8.24 1.92 -3.78
N GLU A 74 7.65 2.09 -4.97
CA GLU A 74 6.21 2.23 -5.12
C GLU A 74 5.47 0.99 -4.62
N ARG A 75 5.96 -0.22 -4.90
CA ARG A 75 5.32 -1.45 -4.39
C ARG A 75 5.39 -1.55 -2.87
N ALA A 76 6.51 -1.15 -2.29
CA ALA A 76 6.67 -1.13 -0.84
C ALA A 76 5.70 -0.14 -0.19
N VAL A 77 5.57 1.07 -0.74
CA VAL A 77 4.67 2.11 -0.23
C VAL A 77 3.21 1.70 -0.34
N MET A 78 2.82 1.08 -1.45
CA MET A 78 1.50 0.46 -1.60
C MET A 78 1.28 -0.62 -0.52
N ALA A 79 2.20 -1.57 -0.36
CA ALA A 79 2.05 -2.65 0.61
C ALA A 79 1.95 -2.14 2.06
N ILE A 80 2.78 -1.16 2.42
CA ILE A 80 2.71 -0.47 3.72
C ILE A 80 1.35 0.21 3.89
N SER A 81 0.83 0.84 2.84
CA SER A 81 -0.46 1.52 2.89
C SER A 81 -1.61 0.54 3.13
N VAL A 82 -1.67 -0.57 2.39
CA VAL A 82 -2.68 -1.63 2.62
C VAL A 82 -2.56 -2.20 4.02
N LEU A 83 -1.33 -2.46 4.48
CA LEU A 83 -1.09 -3.02 5.81
C LEU A 83 -1.56 -2.09 6.92
N LEU A 84 -1.19 -0.80 6.85
CA LEU A 84 -1.55 0.20 7.86
C LEU A 84 -3.06 0.46 7.90
N LEU A 85 -3.66 0.67 6.74
CA LEU A 85 -5.11 0.88 6.64
C LEU A 85 -5.87 -0.38 7.04
N GLY A 86 -5.43 -1.55 6.61
CA GLY A 86 -6.04 -2.81 7.00
C GLY A 86 -5.92 -3.09 8.50
N TRP A 87 -4.78 -2.79 9.09
CA TRP A 87 -4.58 -2.85 10.55
C TRP A 87 -5.54 -1.91 11.28
N ALA A 88 -5.68 -0.66 10.84
CA ALA A 88 -6.62 0.29 11.46
C ALA A 88 -8.07 -0.17 11.30
N LEU A 89 -8.50 -0.54 10.09
CA LEU A 89 -9.87 -0.95 9.77
C LEU A 89 -10.30 -2.18 10.57
N LEU A 90 -9.44 -3.19 10.65
CA LEU A 90 -9.79 -4.47 11.30
C LEU A 90 -9.72 -4.38 12.83
N THR A 91 -8.94 -3.47 13.38
CA THR A 91 -8.60 -3.52 14.81
C THR A 91 -9.11 -2.34 15.60
N ALA A 92 -9.53 -1.26 14.92
CA ALA A 92 -10.17 -0.12 15.57
C ALA A 92 -11.32 -0.63 16.44
N ASP A 93 -12.27 -1.38 15.87
CA ASP A 93 -13.58 -1.67 16.47
C ASP A 93 -13.57 -2.58 17.70
N HIS A 94 -12.47 -3.25 18.00
CA HIS A 94 -12.43 -4.14 19.16
C HIS A 94 -11.07 -4.20 19.86
N GLY A 95 -11.11 -4.20 21.20
CA GLY A 95 -9.91 -4.31 22.04
C GLY A 95 -9.30 -5.72 22.15
N ARG A 96 -9.98 -6.76 21.64
CA ARG A 96 -9.69 -8.18 21.94
C ARG A 96 -8.24 -8.61 21.67
N PHE A 97 -7.59 -8.05 20.65
CA PHE A 97 -6.24 -8.47 20.22
C PHE A 97 -5.27 -7.29 20.10
N ARG A 98 -5.40 -6.25 20.94
CA ARG A 98 -4.65 -5.00 20.78
C ARG A 98 -3.13 -5.18 20.66
N LEU A 99 -2.50 -5.96 21.54
CA LEU A 99 -1.05 -6.16 21.51
C LEU A 99 -0.62 -7.03 20.33
N ILE A 100 -1.27 -8.18 20.14
CA ILE A 100 -0.94 -9.16 19.09
C ILE A 100 -1.09 -8.51 17.71
N SER A 101 -2.16 -7.76 17.49
CA SER A 101 -2.39 -7.05 16.24
C SER A 101 -1.30 -6.03 15.93
N ASN A 102 -0.86 -5.25 16.93
CA ASN A 102 0.22 -4.29 16.74
C ASN A 102 1.55 -4.99 16.43
N LEU A 103 1.86 -6.08 17.14
CA LEU A 103 3.07 -6.86 16.88
C LEU A 103 3.07 -7.47 15.48
N ILE A 104 1.92 -8.01 15.04
CA ILE A 104 1.77 -8.55 13.68
C ILE A 104 1.94 -7.44 12.66
N ALA A 105 1.30 -6.28 12.82
CA ALA A 105 1.45 -5.16 11.90
C ALA A 105 2.90 -4.67 11.82
N LEU A 106 3.60 -4.57 12.96
CA LEU A 106 5.02 -4.21 13.00
C LEU A 106 5.90 -5.27 12.32
N LEU A 107 5.62 -6.56 12.53
CA LEU A 107 6.34 -7.65 11.88
C LEU A 107 6.16 -7.60 10.36
N PHE A 108 4.93 -7.48 9.87
CA PHE A 108 4.67 -7.36 8.42
C PHE A 108 5.30 -6.09 7.84
N MET A 109 5.28 -4.97 8.58
CA MET A 109 5.94 -3.74 8.14
C MET A 109 7.45 -3.95 8.02
N ALA A 110 8.09 -4.58 9.02
CA ALA A 110 9.51 -4.91 8.96
C ALA A 110 9.83 -5.83 7.78
N LEU A 111 9.00 -6.86 7.53
CA LEU A 111 9.17 -7.75 6.39
C LEU A 111 9.05 -7.02 5.05
N ILE A 112 8.11 -6.08 4.90
CA ILE A 112 7.98 -5.26 3.68
C ILE A 112 9.23 -4.39 3.48
N VAL A 113 9.73 -3.75 4.55
CA VAL A 113 10.93 -2.90 4.48
C VAL A 113 12.18 -3.72 4.15
N ILE A 114 12.35 -4.89 4.78
CA ILE A 114 13.46 -5.81 4.47
C ILE A 114 13.35 -6.31 3.03
N GLY A 115 12.16 -6.71 2.59
CA GLY A 115 11.90 -7.13 1.22
C GLY A 115 12.20 -6.03 0.20
N TYR A 116 11.82 -4.79 0.50
CA TYR A 116 12.19 -3.62 -0.30
C TYR A 116 13.71 -3.42 -0.38
N MET A 117 14.42 -3.46 0.75
CA MET A 117 15.88 -3.30 0.75
C MET A 117 16.55 -4.42 -0.04
N TYR A 118 16.09 -5.66 0.12
CA TYR A 118 16.59 -6.81 -0.63
C TYR A 118 16.37 -6.67 -2.14
N ILE A 119 15.15 -6.32 -2.56
CA ILE A 119 14.84 -6.05 -3.97
C ILE A 119 15.66 -4.87 -4.47
N GLY A 120 15.77 -3.79 -3.70
CA GLY A 120 16.52 -2.59 -4.07
C GLY A 120 17.98 -2.88 -4.37
N VAL A 121 18.65 -3.65 -3.51
CA VAL A 121 20.06 -4.06 -3.70
C VAL A 121 20.23 -4.95 -4.93
N LEU A 122 19.31 -5.88 -5.20
CA LEU A 122 19.43 -6.80 -6.33
C LEU A 122 18.95 -6.20 -7.66
N TRP A 123 18.05 -5.22 -7.62
CA TRP A 123 17.46 -4.60 -8.79
C TRP A 123 18.34 -3.53 -9.43
N THR A 124 19.38 -3.04 -8.73
CA THR A 124 20.28 -2.00 -9.27
C THR A 124 20.95 -2.37 -10.60
N SER A 125 21.11 -3.66 -10.90
CA SER A 125 21.64 -4.15 -12.19
C SER A 125 20.58 -4.53 -13.22
N GLY A 126 19.29 -4.58 -12.83
CA GLY A 126 18.18 -5.08 -13.65
C GLY A 126 17.40 -4.01 -14.41
N ALA A 127 17.77 -2.74 -14.29
CA ALA A 127 17.06 -1.58 -14.84
C ALA A 127 16.98 -1.52 -16.39
N THR A 128 17.55 -2.51 -17.09
CA THR A 128 17.42 -2.72 -18.53
C THR A 128 16.21 -3.58 -18.91
N THR A 129 15.54 -4.19 -17.94
CA THR A 129 14.36 -5.02 -18.11
C THR A 129 13.15 -4.42 -17.40
N ASP A 130 11.95 -4.78 -17.86
CA ASP A 130 10.69 -4.29 -17.29
C ASP A 130 10.41 -4.94 -15.93
N PHE A 131 10.29 -4.11 -14.89
CA PHE A 131 10.08 -4.55 -13.51
C PHE A 131 8.81 -5.39 -13.33
N ASN A 132 7.74 -5.08 -14.07
CA ASN A 132 6.45 -5.76 -13.93
C ASN A 132 6.49 -7.23 -14.36
N ILE A 133 7.35 -7.59 -15.31
CA ILE A 133 7.54 -8.98 -15.76
C ILE A 133 8.69 -9.67 -15.03
N HIS A 134 9.54 -8.90 -14.34
CA HIS A 134 10.61 -9.46 -13.53
C HIS A 134 10.04 -10.17 -12.29
N PRO A 135 10.65 -11.27 -11.81
CA PRO A 135 10.22 -11.97 -10.60
C PRO A 135 9.99 -11.05 -9.39
N PHE A 136 10.80 -10.00 -9.23
CA PHE A 136 10.63 -9.04 -8.13
C PHE A 136 9.31 -8.26 -8.20
N GLY A 137 8.93 -7.72 -9.37
CA GLY A 137 7.65 -7.03 -9.52
C GLY A 137 6.46 -7.97 -9.37
N TYR A 138 6.62 -9.20 -9.86
CA TYR A 138 5.62 -10.26 -9.72
C TYR A 138 5.40 -10.65 -8.24
N THR A 139 6.48 -10.94 -7.51
CA THR A 139 6.44 -11.28 -6.07
C THR A 139 5.87 -10.14 -5.24
N ALA A 140 6.21 -8.88 -5.54
CA ALA A 140 5.66 -7.74 -4.84
C ALA A 140 4.13 -7.60 -5.07
N THR A 141 3.67 -7.85 -6.30
CA THR A 141 2.23 -7.81 -6.64
C THR A 141 1.47 -8.98 -5.99
N ILE A 142 2.04 -10.18 -5.95
CA ILE A 142 1.48 -11.32 -5.22
C ILE A 142 1.39 -11.02 -3.72
N SER A 143 2.40 -10.36 -3.15
CA SER A 143 2.38 -10.01 -1.73
C SER A 143 1.22 -9.06 -1.41
N LEU A 144 0.96 -8.07 -2.27
CA LEU A 144 -0.21 -7.18 -2.18
C LEU A 144 -1.54 -7.94 -2.30
N LEU A 145 -1.62 -8.88 -3.25
CA LEU A 145 -2.79 -9.75 -3.40
C LEU A 145 -3.03 -10.57 -2.12
N GLY A 146 -1.98 -11.18 -1.58
CA GLY A 146 -2.01 -11.96 -0.35
C GLY A 146 -2.46 -11.14 0.86
N LEU A 147 -1.91 -9.93 1.04
CA LEU A 147 -2.34 -9.00 2.09
C LEU A 147 -3.82 -8.64 1.97
N SER A 148 -4.30 -8.41 0.74
CA SER A 148 -5.71 -8.10 0.49
C SER A 148 -6.61 -9.29 0.81
N PHE A 149 -6.25 -10.51 0.40
CA PHE A 149 -6.97 -11.72 0.78
C PHE A 149 -7.00 -11.98 2.27
N ILE A 150 -5.87 -11.78 2.97
CA ILE A 150 -5.82 -11.87 4.43
C ILE A 150 -6.81 -10.85 5.04
N GLY A 151 -6.86 -9.63 4.51
CA GLY A 151 -7.83 -8.62 4.93
C GLY A 151 -9.29 -9.06 4.74
N ILE A 152 -9.63 -9.67 3.59
CA ILE A 152 -10.96 -10.23 3.33
C ILE A 152 -11.29 -11.35 4.34
N LEU A 153 -10.37 -12.31 4.51
CA LEU A 153 -10.58 -13.45 5.42
C LEU A 153 -10.75 -12.99 6.87
N LEU A 154 -9.92 -12.05 7.32
CA LEU A 154 -10.05 -11.47 8.67
C LEU A 154 -11.36 -10.72 8.82
N SER A 155 -11.79 -9.94 7.83
CA SER A 155 -13.09 -9.26 7.85
C SER A 155 -14.26 -10.24 7.93
N LEU A 156 -14.16 -11.38 7.23
CA LEU A 156 -15.16 -12.44 7.24
C LEU A 156 -15.23 -13.14 8.61
N PHE A 157 -14.07 -13.54 9.16
CA PHE A 157 -14.02 -14.18 10.49
C PHE A 157 -14.44 -13.25 11.62
N LEU A 158 -14.22 -11.96 11.46
CA LEU A 158 -14.55 -10.93 12.43
C LEU A 158 -15.88 -10.22 12.14
N VAL A 159 -16.71 -10.73 11.22
CA VAL A 159 -17.97 -10.07 10.79
C VAL A 159 -18.94 -9.77 11.94
N ARG A 160 -18.87 -10.56 13.03
CA ARG A 160 -19.71 -10.37 14.23
C ARG A 160 -19.13 -9.37 15.24
N VAL A 161 -17.88 -8.95 15.06
CA VAL A 161 -17.12 -8.14 16.02
C VAL A 161 -16.74 -6.78 15.42
N VAL A 162 -16.47 -6.76 14.12
CA VAL A 162 -16.07 -5.58 13.36
C VAL A 162 -17.31 -4.92 12.77
N LEU A 163 -17.49 -3.65 13.09
CA LEU A 163 -18.56 -2.84 12.51
C LEU A 163 -18.21 -2.59 11.03
N ASP A 164 -19.22 -2.57 10.18
CA ASP A 164 -19.06 -2.37 8.72
C ASP A 164 -18.14 -3.38 8.04
N ALA A 165 -18.09 -4.62 8.54
CA ALA A 165 -17.32 -5.71 7.93
C ALA A 165 -17.59 -5.88 6.41
N PRO A 166 -18.84 -5.77 5.88
CA PRO A 166 -19.08 -5.83 4.44
C PRO A 166 -18.34 -4.72 3.66
N LEU A 167 -18.32 -3.50 4.19
CA LEU A 167 -17.64 -2.38 3.53
C LEU A 167 -16.12 -2.59 3.52
N LYS A 168 -15.56 -3.09 4.62
CA LYS A 168 -14.13 -3.45 4.71
C LYS A 168 -13.76 -4.59 3.76
N MET A 169 -14.64 -5.57 3.59
CA MET A 169 -14.46 -6.61 2.58
C MET A 169 -14.43 -6.03 1.16
N VAL A 170 -15.30 -5.06 0.84
CA VAL A 170 -15.29 -4.37 -0.46
C VAL A 170 -13.97 -3.64 -0.68
N TYR A 171 -13.48 -2.88 0.32
CA TYR A 171 -12.17 -2.23 0.27
C TYR A 171 -11.05 -3.23 -0.11
N PHE A 172 -10.95 -4.35 0.60
CA PHE A 172 -9.93 -5.36 0.29
C PHE A 172 -10.20 -6.09 -1.04
N ALA A 173 -11.45 -6.26 -1.44
CA ALA A 173 -11.80 -6.90 -2.71
C ALA A 173 -11.42 -6.03 -3.92
N VAL A 174 -11.55 -4.71 -3.82
CA VAL A 174 -11.09 -3.78 -4.87
C VAL A 174 -9.56 -3.89 -5.03
N LEU A 175 -8.82 -3.90 -3.92
CA LEU A 175 -7.36 -4.06 -3.94
C LEU A 175 -6.93 -5.44 -4.48
N ALA A 176 -7.61 -6.51 -4.05
CA ALA A 176 -7.36 -7.87 -4.54
C ALA A 176 -7.66 -7.98 -6.04
N GLY A 177 -8.76 -7.37 -6.51
CA GLY A 177 -9.12 -7.31 -7.92
C GLY A 177 -8.06 -6.57 -8.75
N ALA A 178 -7.62 -5.40 -8.29
CA ALA A 178 -6.55 -4.64 -8.94
C ALA A 178 -5.23 -5.43 -9.03
N ALA A 179 -4.82 -6.08 -7.93
CA ALA A 179 -3.60 -6.89 -7.91
C ALA A 179 -3.72 -8.16 -8.75
N GLY A 180 -4.87 -8.84 -8.70
CA GLY A 180 -5.16 -10.04 -9.49
C GLY A 180 -5.20 -9.75 -10.99
N LEU A 181 -5.85 -8.66 -11.39
CA LEU A 181 -5.84 -8.21 -12.79
C LEU A 181 -4.42 -7.84 -13.25
N MET A 182 -3.62 -7.19 -12.40
CA MET A 182 -2.23 -6.89 -12.73
C MET A 182 -1.40 -8.17 -12.93
N ILE A 183 -1.54 -9.16 -12.05
CA ILE A 183 -0.89 -10.47 -12.19
C ILE A 183 -1.31 -11.15 -13.50
N TYR A 184 -2.61 -11.15 -13.80
CA TYR A 184 -3.13 -11.74 -15.03
C TYR A 184 -2.61 -11.03 -16.30
N GLN A 185 -2.50 -9.71 -16.28
CA GLN A 185 -2.02 -8.96 -17.44
C GLN A 185 -0.51 -9.07 -17.63
N THR A 186 0.26 -9.10 -16.54
CA THR A 186 1.72 -9.31 -16.59
C THR A 186 2.07 -10.73 -17.02
N SER A 187 1.31 -11.76 -16.59
CA SER A 187 1.52 -13.15 -17.05
C SER A 187 1.23 -13.36 -18.53
N ASN A 188 0.39 -12.52 -19.14
CA ASN A 188 0.07 -12.56 -20.56
C ASN A 188 0.92 -11.58 -21.40
N TYR A 189 1.98 -10.99 -20.83
CA TYR A 189 2.82 -9.97 -21.48
C TYR A 189 2.03 -8.77 -22.05
N ARG A 190 0.85 -8.48 -21.49
CA ARG A 190 -0.04 -7.40 -21.96
C ARG A 190 0.29 -6.04 -21.35
N ILE A 191 0.89 -6.03 -20.16
CA ILE A 191 1.49 -4.82 -19.57
C ILE A 191 3.01 -5.00 -19.60
N LEU A 192 3.65 -4.24 -20.47
CA LEU A 192 5.09 -4.02 -20.48
C LEU A 192 5.42 -2.73 -19.71
N GLY A 193 6.65 -2.60 -19.24
CA GLY A 193 7.14 -1.46 -18.48
C GLY A 193 7.18 -1.64 -16.97
N ASN A 194 7.37 -0.52 -16.28
CA ASN A 194 7.64 -0.45 -14.84
C ASN A 194 6.44 0.04 -14.00
N GLU A 195 5.36 0.47 -14.66
CA GLU A 195 4.28 1.21 -14.01
C GLU A 195 3.15 0.30 -13.52
N PRO A 196 2.68 0.47 -12.27
CA PRO A 196 1.58 -0.30 -11.71
C PRO A 196 0.21 0.34 -11.92
N GLY A 197 -0.15 0.72 -13.15
CA GLY A 197 -1.37 1.48 -13.44
C GLY A 197 -2.67 0.91 -12.86
N LEU A 198 -2.86 -0.41 -12.89
CA LEU A 198 -4.06 -1.04 -12.33
C LEU A 198 -4.10 -0.99 -10.80
N LEU A 199 -2.97 -1.21 -10.13
CA LEU A 199 -2.90 -1.08 -8.68
C LEU A 199 -3.18 0.35 -8.24
N ARG A 200 -2.59 1.31 -8.94
CA ARG A 200 -2.83 2.74 -8.71
C ARG A 200 -4.32 3.08 -8.74
N LEU A 201 -5.05 2.59 -9.76
CA LEU A 201 -6.50 2.77 -9.85
C LEU A 201 -7.23 2.08 -8.69
N GLY A 202 -6.85 0.86 -8.33
CA GLY A 202 -7.41 0.16 -7.18
C GLY A 202 -7.28 0.96 -5.88
N PHE A 203 -6.12 1.59 -5.66
CA PHE A 203 -5.85 2.44 -4.49
C PHE A 203 -6.66 3.74 -4.46
N ILE A 204 -6.99 4.31 -5.62
CA ILE A 204 -7.83 5.53 -5.68
C ILE A 204 -9.29 5.20 -5.38
N LEU A 205 -9.74 4.04 -5.83
CA LEU A 205 -11.14 3.63 -5.70
C LEU A 205 -11.48 3.03 -4.34
N SER A 206 -10.47 2.62 -3.57
CA SER A 206 -10.57 2.02 -2.25
C SER A 206 -10.56 3.05 -1.13
#